data_AF-A0AAN7U1R9-F1
#
_entry.id   AF-A0AAN7U1R9-F1
#
_cell.length_a   1.000
_cell.length_b   1.000
_cell.length_c   1.000
_cell.angle_alpha   90.00
_cell.angle_beta   90.00
_cell.angle_gamma   90.00
#
_symmetry.space_group_name_H-M   'P 1'
#
loop_
_entity.id
_entity.type
_entity.pdbx_description
1 polymer ?
#
loop_
_entity_poly.entity_id
_entity_poly.type
_entity_poly.pdbx_seq_one_letter_code
_entity_poly.pdbx_strand_id
1 'polypeptide(L)'
;MDQQQQDNEQQQQQQQQQQQQQQQQQQQQQQQQQQQQQQNEAQQSEQERIYNKKQEHLPLLQTVEELVEELRRSLIIVEEFQTPSQQLLFDKLNKIINLYEKIESNRHIVNDVEIPLEIFRVIDQSKNPDLYVKETLQNCLSANEKTKGKIESIKSFKKELESHISESFASEYAEYKLSTQKQEVQPQNDQTTDDNDQEKINE
;
A
#
# COMPACT_ATOMS: atom_id res chain seq x y z
N MET A 1 -64.73 19.75 24.94
CA MET A 1 -63.43 20.43 25.10
C MET A 1 -62.27 19.46 24.87
N ASP A 2 -62.45 18.15 25.07
CA ASP A 2 -61.38 17.15 24.97
C ASP A 2 -60.81 16.91 23.56
N GLN A 3 -61.64 16.99 22.50
CA GLN A 3 -61.18 16.74 21.12
C GLN A 3 -60.13 17.78 20.64
N GLN A 4 -60.34 19.03 21.02
CA GLN A 4 -59.48 20.16 20.62
C GLN A 4 -58.15 20.17 21.39
N GLN A 5 -58.11 19.49 22.54
CA GLN A 5 -56.92 19.34 23.38
C GLN A 5 -56.06 18.18 22.88
N GLN A 6 -56.70 17.07 22.46
CA GLN A 6 -56.02 15.95 21.77
C GLN A 6 -55.42 16.36 20.43
N ASP A 7 -56.14 17.11 19.60
CA ASP A 7 -55.61 17.59 18.30
C ASP A 7 -54.39 18.50 18.49
N ASN A 8 -54.39 19.33 19.55
CA ASN A 8 -53.30 20.25 19.83
C ASN A 8 -52.05 19.52 20.38
N GLU A 9 -52.23 18.49 21.21
CA GLU A 9 -51.13 17.61 21.66
C GLU A 9 -50.55 16.79 20.52
N GLN A 10 -51.40 16.26 19.63
CA GLN A 10 -50.95 15.47 18.48
C GLN A 10 -50.18 16.34 17.46
N GLN A 11 -50.63 17.58 17.25
CA GLN A 11 -49.93 18.57 16.43
C GLN A 11 -48.58 18.97 17.04
N GLN A 12 -48.52 19.15 18.37
CA GLN A 12 -47.29 19.47 19.09
C GLN A 12 -46.28 18.31 19.05
N GLN A 13 -46.75 17.07 19.17
CA GLN A 13 -45.92 15.87 19.08
C GLN A 13 -45.38 15.65 17.66
N GLN A 14 -46.19 15.91 16.63
CA GLN A 14 -45.76 15.86 15.23
C GLN A 14 -44.72 16.94 14.92
N GLN A 15 -44.88 18.15 15.45
CA GLN A 15 -43.92 19.24 15.30
C GLN A 15 -42.58 18.92 15.98
N GLN A 16 -42.62 18.30 17.17
CA GLN A 16 -41.43 17.87 17.89
C GLN A 16 -40.67 16.76 17.15
N GLN A 17 -41.38 15.80 16.57
CA GLN A 17 -40.80 14.72 15.78
C GLN A 17 -40.14 15.23 14.49
N GLN A 18 -40.77 16.21 13.82
CA GLN A 18 -40.22 16.85 12.62
C GLN A 18 -38.95 17.64 12.94
N GLN A 19 -38.91 18.34 14.08
CA GLN A 19 -37.74 19.07 14.55
C GLN A 19 -36.57 18.13 14.89
N GLN A 20 -36.86 16.98 15.51
CA GLN A 20 -35.85 15.95 15.83
C GLN A 20 -35.27 15.31 14.57
N GLN A 21 -36.12 15.04 13.57
CA GLN A 21 -35.69 14.50 12.27
C GLN A 21 -34.81 15.50 11.51
N GLN A 22 -35.15 16.79 11.55
CA GLN A 22 -34.36 17.85 10.94
C GLN A 22 -32.98 18.00 11.61
N GLN A 23 -32.94 17.89 12.94
CA GLN A 23 -31.69 17.94 13.71
C GLN A 23 -30.79 16.73 13.40
N GLN A 24 -31.37 15.53 13.27
CA GLN A 24 -30.64 14.31 12.91
C GLN A 24 -30.07 14.39 11.49
N GLN A 25 -30.83 14.94 10.55
CA GLN A 25 -30.39 15.16 9.17
C GLN A 25 -29.24 16.17 9.08
N GLN A 26 -29.31 17.24 9.86
CA GLN A 26 -28.25 18.26 9.96
C GLN A 26 -26.96 17.67 10.55
N GLN A 27 -27.08 16.84 11.58
CA GLN A 27 -25.95 16.15 12.20
C GLN A 27 -25.27 15.16 11.23
N GLN A 28 -26.06 14.42 10.45
CA GLN A 28 -25.57 13.49 9.44
C GLN A 28 -24.84 14.22 8.29
N GLN A 29 -25.36 15.38 7.88
CA GLN A 29 -24.74 16.23 6.86
C GLN A 29 -23.40 16.81 7.35
N GLN A 30 -23.33 17.26 8.60
CA GLN A 30 -22.10 17.74 9.21
C GLN A 30 -21.04 16.64 9.33
N GLN A 31 -21.47 15.42 9.67
CA GLN A 31 -20.59 14.25 9.75
C GLN A 31 -20.03 13.87 8.38
N GLN A 32 -20.85 13.88 7.32
CA GLN A 32 -20.37 13.69 5.93
C GLN A 32 -19.36 14.75 5.52
N GLN A 33 -19.61 16.02 5.85
CA GLN A 33 -18.73 17.12 5.50
C GLN A 33 -17.36 16.99 6.17
N GLN A 34 -17.35 16.59 7.45
CA GLN A 34 -16.12 16.33 8.21
C GLN A 34 -15.35 15.13 7.65
N GLN A 35 -16.04 14.07 7.23
CA GLN A 35 -15.43 12.89 6.63
C GLN A 35 -14.79 13.20 5.27
N GLN A 36 -15.44 14.04 4.46
CA GLN A 36 -14.91 14.50 3.18
C GLN A 36 -13.69 15.41 3.35
N GLN A 37 -13.69 16.26 4.38
CA GLN A 37 -12.53 17.09 4.71
C GLN A 37 -11.32 16.25 5.14
N GLN A 38 -11.53 15.24 6.00
CA GLN A 38 -10.47 14.30 6.39
C GLN A 38 -9.91 13.50 5.20
N GLN A 39 -10.76 13.08 4.26
CA GLN A 39 -10.28 12.41 3.03
C GLN A 39 -9.40 13.33 2.17
N ASN A 40 -9.79 14.60 2.02
CA ASN A 40 -9.01 15.55 1.24
C ASN A 40 -7.65 15.85 1.89
N GLU A 41 -7.63 16.02 3.22
CA GLU A 41 -6.39 16.21 3.98
C GLU A 41 -5.47 14.98 3.89
N ALA A 42 -6.03 13.78 3.98
CA ALA A 42 -5.27 12.53 3.82
C ALA A 42 -4.64 12.44 2.42
N GLN A 43 -5.41 12.68 1.36
CA GLN A 43 -4.91 12.68 -0.02
C GLN A 43 -3.82 13.73 -0.25
N GLN A 44 -3.96 14.94 0.29
CA GLN A 44 -2.93 15.97 0.20
C GLN A 44 -1.65 15.55 0.93
N SER A 45 -1.77 15.02 2.14
CA SER A 45 -0.62 14.55 2.91
C SER A 45 0.14 13.42 2.22
N GLU A 46 -0.58 12.53 1.52
CA GLU A 46 0.03 11.43 0.76
C GLU A 46 0.76 11.95 -0.49
N GLN A 47 0.17 12.92 -1.20
CA GLN A 47 0.82 13.57 -2.34
C GLN A 47 2.10 14.30 -1.93
N GLU A 48 2.09 15.01 -0.79
CA GLU A 48 3.27 15.67 -0.25
C GLU A 48 4.37 14.66 0.12
N ARG A 49 4.00 13.53 0.74
CA ARG A 49 4.95 12.44 1.03
C ARG A 49 5.62 11.90 -0.23
N ILE A 50 4.83 11.63 -1.29
CA ILE A 50 5.34 11.14 -2.57
C ILE A 50 6.28 12.17 -3.20
N TYR A 51 5.90 13.45 -3.19
CA TYR A 51 6.72 14.53 -3.72
C TYR A 51 8.06 14.64 -2.97
N ASN A 52 8.04 14.63 -1.65
CA ASN A 52 9.24 14.72 -0.82
C ASN A 52 10.17 13.53 -1.05
N LYS A 53 9.63 12.31 -1.13
CA LYS A 53 10.42 11.11 -1.42
C LYS A 53 11.06 11.15 -2.81
N LYS A 54 10.38 11.73 -3.80
CA LYS A 54 10.96 11.94 -5.13
C LYS A 54 12.12 12.95 -5.11
N GLN A 55 12.03 13.99 -4.28
CA GLN A 55 13.10 14.98 -4.12
C GLN A 55 14.34 14.40 -3.43
N GLU A 56 14.15 13.47 -2.50
CA GLU A 56 15.23 12.85 -1.74
C GLU A 56 16.23 12.07 -2.63
N HIS A 57 15.72 11.35 -3.63
CA HIS A 57 16.57 10.59 -4.56
C HIS A 57 17.21 11.42 -5.67
N LEU A 58 16.77 12.67 -5.86
CA LEU A 58 17.18 13.52 -6.97
C LEU A 58 18.70 13.80 -7.02
N PRO A 59 19.41 14.08 -5.91
CA PRO A 59 20.85 14.34 -5.95
C PRO A 59 21.67 13.15 -6.43
N LEU A 60 21.30 11.93 -6.02
CA LEU A 60 21.95 10.71 -6.46
C LEU A 60 21.72 10.49 -7.96
N LEU A 61 20.47 10.64 -8.42
CA LEU A 61 20.12 10.52 -9.83
C LEU A 61 20.91 11.51 -10.70
N GLN A 62 20.96 12.79 -10.31
CA GLN A 62 21.71 13.82 -11.01
C GLN A 62 23.22 13.51 -11.05
N THR A 63 23.78 12.97 -9.97
CA THR A 63 25.20 12.60 -9.91
C THR A 63 25.50 11.43 -10.87
N VAL A 64 24.61 10.44 -10.95
CA VAL A 64 24.73 9.31 -11.88
C VAL A 64 24.61 9.77 -13.33
N GLU A 65 23.65 10.64 -13.63
CA GLU A 65 23.51 11.25 -14.97
C GLU A 65 24.77 12.04 -15.35
N GLU A 66 25.30 12.86 -14.43
CA GLU A 66 26.54 13.60 -14.66
C GLU A 66 27.74 12.67 -14.89
N LEU A 67 27.83 11.55 -14.17
CA LEU A 67 28.88 10.54 -14.38
C LEU A 67 28.81 9.92 -15.78
N VAL A 68 27.62 9.51 -16.22
CA VAL A 68 27.43 8.91 -17.56
C VAL A 68 27.82 9.92 -18.65
N GLU A 69 27.42 11.18 -18.51
CA GLU A 69 27.79 12.25 -19.43
C GLU A 69 29.29 12.55 -19.42
N GLU A 70 29.93 12.55 -18.25
CA GLU A 70 31.36 12.81 -18.16
C GLU A 70 32.20 11.67 -18.74
N LEU A 71 31.75 10.42 -18.58
CA LEU A 71 32.33 9.25 -19.26
C LEU A 71 32.20 9.37 -20.79
N ARG A 72 31.01 9.74 -21.28
CA ARG A 72 30.76 9.97 -22.72
C ARG A 72 31.68 11.08 -23.27
N ARG A 73 31.80 12.21 -22.58
CA ARG A 73 32.69 13.32 -22.99
C ARG A 73 34.15 12.91 -22.98
N SER A 74 34.56 12.09 -22.01
CA SER A 74 35.93 11.56 -21.93
C SER A 74 36.26 10.62 -23.08
N LEU A 75 35.31 9.77 -23.50
CA LEU A 75 35.46 8.91 -24.67
C LEU A 75 35.78 9.73 -25.93
N ILE A 76 35.08 10.84 -26.16
CA ILE A 76 35.32 11.73 -27.31
C ILE A 76 36.76 12.29 -27.29
N ILE A 77 37.25 12.73 -26.12
CA ILE A 77 38.62 13.25 -25.98
C ILE A 77 39.67 12.16 -26.23
N VAL A 78 39.37 10.92 -25.83
CA VAL A 78 40.27 9.77 -26.05
C VAL A 78 40.28 9.35 -27.52
N GLU A 79 39.14 9.38 -28.20
CA GLU A 79 39.02 9.06 -29.63
C GLU A 79 39.80 10.05 -30.51
N GLU A 80 39.76 11.34 -30.18
CA GLU A 80 40.42 12.42 -30.93
C GLU A 80 41.65 12.98 -30.20
N PHE A 81 42.38 12.13 -29.48
CA PHE A 81 43.44 12.59 -28.59
C PHE A 81 44.56 13.34 -29.31
N GLN A 82 44.92 14.52 -28.78
CA GLN A 82 46.07 15.31 -29.19
C GLN A 82 46.92 15.68 -27.97
N THR A 83 48.22 15.93 -28.13
CA THR A 83 49.08 16.32 -27.00
C THR A 83 48.52 17.49 -26.15
N PRO A 84 47.89 18.53 -26.73
CA PRO A 84 47.27 19.60 -25.94
C PRO A 84 46.04 19.16 -25.12
N SER A 85 45.34 18.09 -25.51
CA SER A 85 44.14 17.60 -24.79
C SER A 85 44.48 16.73 -23.59
N GLN A 86 45.76 16.46 -23.32
CA GLN A 86 46.21 15.64 -22.20
C GLN A 86 45.73 16.20 -20.84
N GLN A 87 45.92 17.50 -20.62
CA GLN A 87 45.57 18.12 -19.34
C GLN A 87 44.05 18.13 -19.13
N LEU A 88 43.30 18.41 -20.21
CA LEU A 88 41.84 18.29 -20.22
C LEU A 88 41.37 16.87 -19.88
N LEU A 89 41.99 15.82 -20.45
CA LEU A 89 41.67 14.43 -20.12
C LEU A 89 41.90 14.11 -18.64
N PHE A 90 43.00 14.59 -18.06
CA PHE A 90 43.26 14.40 -16.62
C PHE A 90 42.20 15.08 -15.76
N ASP A 91 41.79 16.31 -16.10
CA ASP A 91 40.72 17.00 -15.40
C ASP A 91 39.40 16.21 -15.47
N LYS A 92 39.10 15.61 -16.63
CA LYS A 92 37.93 14.72 -16.80
C LYS A 92 38.00 13.47 -15.93
N LEU A 93 39.16 12.79 -15.91
CA LEU A 93 39.36 11.60 -15.07
C LEU A 93 39.23 11.93 -13.58
N ASN A 94 39.83 13.04 -13.13
CA ASN A 94 39.67 13.52 -11.76
C ASN A 94 38.21 13.83 -11.43
N LYS A 95 37.47 14.43 -12.36
CA LYS A 95 36.04 14.67 -12.20
C LYS A 95 35.25 13.37 -12.09
N ILE A 96 35.57 12.34 -12.89
CA ILE A 96 34.95 11.01 -12.80
C ILE A 96 35.19 10.39 -11.41
N ILE A 97 36.43 10.46 -10.89
CA ILE A 97 36.76 9.96 -9.55
C ILE A 97 35.92 10.68 -8.49
N ASN A 98 35.85 12.01 -8.54
CA ASN A 98 35.02 12.80 -7.63
C ASN A 98 33.52 12.45 -7.72
N LEU A 99 33.02 12.11 -8.91
CA LEU A 99 31.63 11.68 -9.10
C LEU A 99 31.37 10.31 -8.48
N TYR A 100 32.30 9.36 -8.59
CA TYR A 100 32.22 8.09 -7.87
C TYR A 100 32.21 8.28 -6.35
N GLU A 101 33.06 9.16 -5.81
CA GLU A 101 33.08 9.50 -4.38
C GLU A 101 31.75 10.13 -3.92
N LYS A 102 31.15 10.99 -4.75
CA LYS A 102 29.84 11.58 -4.49
C LYS A 102 28.72 10.53 -4.50
N ILE A 103 28.75 9.57 -5.43
CA ILE A 103 27.77 8.47 -5.45
C ILE A 103 27.86 7.67 -4.15
N GLU A 104 29.07 7.29 -3.73
CA GLU A 104 29.29 6.54 -2.49
C GLU A 104 28.81 7.33 -1.26
N SER A 105 29.12 8.63 -1.20
CA SER A 105 28.67 9.51 -0.12
C SER A 105 27.14 9.61 -0.02
N ASN A 106 26.45 9.47 -1.16
CA ASN A 106 24.99 9.53 -1.27
C ASN A 106 24.31 8.15 -1.18
N ARG A 107 25.05 7.06 -0.94
CA ARG A 107 24.50 5.69 -0.86
C ARG A 107 23.34 5.57 0.14
N HIS A 108 23.41 6.32 1.24
CA HIS A 108 22.41 6.31 2.30
C HIS A 108 20.99 6.68 1.83
N ILE A 109 20.87 7.45 0.74
CA ILE A 109 19.60 7.88 0.13
C ILE A 109 18.73 6.69 -0.34
N VAL A 110 19.33 5.52 -0.59
CA VAL A 110 18.62 4.33 -1.09
C VAL A 110 18.71 3.12 -0.13
N ASN A 111 19.15 3.34 1.12
CA ASN A 111 19.33 2.24 2.08
C ASN A 111 18.02 1.50 2.40
N ASP A 112 16.88 2.20 2.41
CA ASP A 112 15.58 1.63 2.76
C ASP A 112 14.86 0.99 1.56
N VAL A 113 15.58 0.77 0.44
CA VAL A 113 15.01 0.22 -0.80
C VAL A 113 15.56 -1.18 -1.04
N GLU A 114 14.70 -2.18 -0.87
CA GLU A 114 15.00 -3.55 -1.27
C GLU A 114 14.60 -3.77 -2.74
N ILE A 115 15.54 -4.30 -3.54
CA ILE A 115 15.33 -4.57 -4.96
C ILE A 115 15.28 -6.08 -5.17
N PRO A 116 14.13 -6.65 -5.61
CA PRO A 116 14.05 -8.05 -5.99
C PRO A 116 15.09 -8.42 -7.04
N LEU A 117 15.73 -9.58 -6.88
CA LEU A 117 16.82 -10.02 -7.77
C LEU A 117 16.36 -10.18 -9.22
N GLU A 118 15.09 -10.49 -9.42
CA GLU A 118 14.43 -10.62 -10.72
C GLU A 118 14.52 -9.31 -11.52
N ILE A 119 14.50 -8.15 -10.87
CA ILE A 119 14.59 -6.85 -11.53
C ILE A 119 15.96 -6.69 -12.22
N PHE A 120 17.06 -7.17 -11.61
CA PHE A 120 18.38 -7.14 -12.26
C PHE A 120 18.37 -7.93 -13.56
N ARG A 121 17.71 -9.10 -13.58
CA ARG A 121 17.56 -9.89 -14.81
C ARG A 121 16.79 -9.16 -15.91
N VAL A 122 15.82 -8.33 -15.54
CA VAL A 122 15.05 -7.50 -16.49
C VAL A 122 15.95 -6.39 -17.06
N ILE A 123 16.75 -5.74 -16.21
CA ILE A 123 17.72 -4.70 -16.61
C ILE A 123 18.80 -5.29 -17.54
N ASP A 124 19.37 -6.44 -17.20
CA ASP A 124 20.41 -7.11 -18.01
C ASP A 124 19.89 -7.49 -19.41
N GLN A 125 18.58 -7.76 -19.53
CA GLN A 125 17.90 -8.03 -20.80
C GLN A 125 17.47 -6.75 -21.54
N SER A 126 17.83 -5.56 -21.04
CA SER A 126 17.41 -4.27 -21.58
C SER A 126 15.88 -4.11 -21.67
N LYS A 127 15.14 -4.74 -20.75
CA LYS A 127 13.68 -4.63 -20.66
C LYS A 127 13.30 -3.56 -19.62
N ASN A 128 12.12 -2.97 -19.79
CA ASN A 128 11.60 -2.03 -18.81
C ASN A 128 11.23 -2.77 -17.50
N PRO A 129 11.84 -2.43 -16.34
CA PRO A 129 11.50 -3.01 -15.04
C PRO A 129 10.05 -2.78 -14.60
N ASP A 130 9.36 -1.76 -15.11
CA ASP A 130 7.93 -1.53 -14.82
C ASP A 130 7.05 -2.67 -15.30
N LEU A 131 7.48 -3.41 -16.33
CA LEU A 131 6.76 -4.58 -16.83
C LEU A 131 6.75 -5.71 -15.79
N TYR A 132 7.84 -5.87 -15.04
CA TYR A 132 7.90 -6.82 -13.94
C TYR A 132 6.93 -6.45 -12.82
N VAL A 133 6.87 -5.17 -12.46
CA VAL A 133 5.93 -4.66 -11.45
C VAL A 133 4.49 -4.94 -11.90
N LYS A 134 4.17 -4.62 -13.16
CA LYS A 134 2.86 -4.87 -13.75
C LYS A 134 2.49 -6.35 -13.74
N GLU A 135 3.40 -7.22 -14.17
CA GLU A 135 3.17 -8.67 -14.19
C GLU A 135 2.97 -9.23 -12.79
N THR A 136 3.78 -8.80 -11.82
CA THR A 136 3.66 -9.20 -10.41
C THR A 136 2.29 -8.79 -9.85
N LEU A 137 1.84 -7.55 -10.08
CA LEU A 137 0.53 -7.09 -9.65
C LEU A 137 -0.61 -7.91 -10.29
N GLN A 138 -0.50 -8.20 -11.58
CA GLN A 138 -1.49 -9.03 -12.30
C GLN A 138 -1.54 -10.45 -11.72
N ASN A 139 -0.38 -11.04 -11.41
CA ASN A 139 -0.27 -12.36 -10.80
C ASN A 139 -0.87 -12.38 -9.39
N CYS A 140 -0.60 -11.35 -8.58
CA CYS A 140 -1.20 -11.18 -7.26
C CYS A 140 -2.73 -11.08 -7.34
N LEU A 141 -3.26 -10.30 -8.28
CA LEU A 141 -4.70 -10.20 -8.51
C LEU A 141 -5.31 -11.56 -8.89
N SER A 142 -4.71 -12.26 -9.86
CA SER A 142 -5.18 -13.59 -10.27
C SER A 142 -5.12 -14.61 -9.13
N ALA A 143 -4.06 -14.58 -8.32
CA ALA A 143 -3.92 -15.44 -7.16
C ALA A 143 -4.98 -15.15 -6.09
N ASN A 144 -5.31 -13.88 -5.87
CA ASN A 144 -6.37 -13.45 -4.96
C ASN A 144 -7.74 -13.96 -5.43
N GLU A 145 -8.10 -13.74 -6.69
CA GLU A 145 -9.36 -14.22 -7.28
C GLU A 145 -9.48 -15.75 -7.21
N LYS A 146 -8.40 -16.47 -7.55
CA LYS A 146 -8.35 -17.93 -7.43
C LYS A 146 -8.54 -18.39 -5.99
N THR A 147 -7.93 -17.70 -5.03
CA THR A 147 -8.06 -18.04 -3.61
C THR A 147 -9.47 -17.77 -3.11
N LYS A 148 -10.08 -16.65 -3.50
CA LYS A 148 -11.48 -16.35 -3.22
C LYS A 148 -12.42 -17.44 -3.76
N GLY A 149 -12.23 -17.85 -5.02
CA GLY A 149 -13.01 -18.94 -5.62
C GLY A 149 -12.84 -20.28 -4.90
N LYS A 150 -11.62 -20.60 -4.43
CA LYS A 150 -11.38 -21.77 -3.58
C LYS A 150 -12.12 -21.68 -2.25
N ILE A 151 -12.07 -20.53 -1.58
CA ILE A 151 -12.78 -20.30 -0.31
C ILE A 151 -14.30 -20.46 -0.51
N GLU A 152 -14.86 -19.87 -1.55
CA GLU A 152 -16.29 -19.98 -1.89
C GLU A 152 -16.69 -21.42 -2.19
N SER A 153 -15.84 -22.17 -2.91
CA SER A 153 -16.05 -23.59 -3.20
C SER A 153 -16.04 -24.44 -1.92
N ILE A 154 -15.08 -24.21 -1.02
CA ILE A 154 -15.00 -24.91 0.27
C ILE A 154 -16.21 -24.57 1.14
N LYS A 155 -16.63 -23.30 1.19
CA LYS A 155 -17.83 -22.89 1.93
C LYS A 155 -19.09 -23.55 1.39
N SER A 156 -19.23 -23.63 0.07
CA SER A 156 -20.37 -24.28 -0.59
C SER A 156 -20.37 -25.78 -0.33
N PHE A 157 -19.21 -26.43 -0.43
CA PHE A 157 -19.05 -27.85 -0.12
C PHE A 157 -19.38 -28.15 1.35
N LYS A 158 -18.88 -27.34 2.30
CA LYS A 158 -19.21 -27.46 3.72
C LYS A 158 -20.72 -27.37 3.95
N LYS A 159 -21.40 -26.41 3.31
CA LYS A 159 -22.85 -26.23 3.45
C LYS A 159 -23.62 -27.45 2.95
N GLU A 160 -23.25 -27.98 1.78
CA GLU A 160 -23.90 -29.15 1.21
C GLU A 160 -23.69 -30.40 2.08
N LEU A 161 -22.46 -30.58 2.57
CA LEU A 161 -22.13 -31.67 3.49
C LEU A 161 -22.91 -31.55 4.80
N GLU A 162 -22.99 -30.35 5.39
CA GLU A 162 -23.81 -30.08 6.57
C GLU A 162 -25.29 -30.41 6.34
N SER A 163 -25.83 -30.10 5.14
CA SER A 163 -27.21 -30.44 4.77
C SER A 163 -27.43 -31.96 4.78
N HIS A 164 -26.62 -32.71 4.04
CA HIS A 164 -26.76 -34.17 3.94
C HIS A 164 -26.56 -34.89 5.29
N ILE A 165 -25.60 -34.42 6.11
CA ILE A 165 -25.38 -34.99 7.44
C ILE A 165 -26.58 -34.68 8.35
N SER A 166 -27.13 -33.47 8.30
CA SER A 166 -28.30 -33.12 9.12
C SER A 166 -29.55 -33.94 8.79
N GLU A 167 -29.72 -34.32 7.52
CA GLU A 167 -30.81 -35.18 7.05
C GLU A 167 -30.60 -36.64 7.45
N SER A 168 -29.36 -37.14 7.36
CA SER A 168 -29.06 -38.56 7.57
C SER A 168 -28.83 -38.92 9.05
N PHE A 169 -28.32 -37.98 9.85
CA PHE A 169 -27.84 -38.17 11.23
C PHE A 169 -28.22 -36.96 12.13
N ALA A 170 -29.52 -36.70 12.28
CA ALA A 170 -30.02 -35.50 12.94
C ALA A 170 -29.58 -35.34 14.41
N SER A 171 -29.45 -36.43 15.17
CA SER A 171 -29.08 -36.38 16.59
C SER A 171 -27.60 -36.07 16.78
N GLU A 172 -26.74 -36.77 16.03
CA GLU A 172 -25.29 -36.63 16.05
C GLU A 172 -24.85 -35.27 15.50
N TYR A 173 -25.56 -34.77 14.47
CA TYR A 173 -25.31 -33.44 13.91
C TYR A 173 -25.63 -32.31 14.90
N ALA A 174 -26.70 -32.45 15.69
CA ALA A 174 -27.03 -31.48 16.73
C ALA A 174 -25.91 -31.38 17.79
N GLU A 175 -25.38 -32.53 18.23
CA GLU A 175 -24.25 -32.59 19.17
C GLU A 175 -22.97 -31.98 18.56
N TYR A 176 -22.68 -32.27 17.29
CA TYR A 176 -21.56 -31.66 16.56
C TYR A 176 -21.67 -30.12 16.46
N LYS A 177 -22.84 -29.56 16.14
CA LYS A 177 -23.02 -28.09 16.05
C LYS A 177 -22.81 -27.40 17.41
N LEU A 178 -23.22 -28.04 18.51
CA LEU A 178 -22.98 -27.56 19.87
C LEU A 178 -21.48 -27.55 20.23
N SER A 179 -20.69 -28.49 19.70
CA SER A 179 -19.24 -28.55 19.93
C SER A 179 -18.46 -27.50 19.11
N THR A 180 -18.89 -27.20 17.88
CA THR A 180 -18.21 -26.26 16.98
C THR A 180 -18.51 -24.79 17.29
N GLN A 181 -19.70 -24.45 17.79
CA GLN A 181 -20.01 -23.08 18.24
C GLN A 181 -19.19 -22.63 19.47
N LYS A 182 -18.64 -23.56 20.26
CA LYS A 182 -17.75 -23.23 21.38
C LYS A 182 -16.32 -22.88 20.94
N GLN A 183 -15.95 -23.13 19.68
CA GLN A 183 -14.59 -22.95 19.15
C GLN A 183 -14.43 -21.76 18.20
N GLU A 184 -15.51 -21.16 17.68
CA GLU A 184 -15.44 -19.95 16.84
C GLU A 184 -15.26 -18.67 17.70
N VAL A 185 -14.06 -18.47 18.27
CA VAL A 185 -13.63 -17.19 18.85
C VAL A 185 -12.88 -16.39 17.78
N GLN A 186 -13.52 -15.30 17.34
CA GLN A 186 -13.08 -14.09 16.64
C GLN A 186 -12.09 -14.18 15.44
N PRO A 187 -12.42 -13.56 14.28
CA PRO A 187 -11.40 -13.22 13.28
C PRO A 187 -10.42 -12.21 13.90
N GLN A 188 -9.17 -12.63 14.10
CA GLN A 188 -8.09 -11.70 14.42
C GLN A 188 -7.96 -10.71 13.26
N ASN A 189 -8.23 -9.44 13.57
CA ASN A 189 -7.70 -8.32 12.79
C ASN A 189 -6.18 -8.46 12.78
N ASP A 190 -5.60 -8.71 11.60
CA ASP A 190 -4.18 -8.55 11.36
C ASP A 190 -3.85 -7.04 11.42
N GLN A 191 -3.73 -6.53 12.65
CA GLN A 191 -2.97 -5.33 12.94
C GLN A 191 -1.55 -5.77 13.27
N THR A 192 -0.66 -5.47 12.32
CA THR A 192 0.79 -5.38 12.47
C THR A 192 1.21 -4.97 13.89
N THR A 193 2.00 -5.80 14.54
CA THR A 193 2.95 -5.36 15.57
C THR A 193 4.34 -5.69 15.06
N ASP A 194 5.02 -4.63 14.61
CA ASP A 194 6.46 -4.48 14.79
C ASP A 194 6.80 -4.88 16.23
N ASP A 195 7.71 -5.83 16.41
CA ASP A 195 8.51 -5.89 17.64
C ASP A 195 9.83 -6.61 17.42
N ASN A 196 10.89 -5.80 17.35
CA ASN A 196 12.18 -5.96 18.04
C ASN A 196 12.72 -7.38 18.29
N ASP A 197 13.57 -7.85 17.38
CA ASP A 197 14.59 -8.85 17.71
C ASP A 197 15.75 -8.19 18.48
N GLN A 198 15.61 -8.10 19.81
CA GLN A 198 16.76 -8.07 20.72
C GLN A 198 16.86 -9.42 21.42
N GLU A 199 17.53 -10.39 20.77
CA GLU A 199 17.98 -11.60 21.44
C GLU A 199 19.38 -11.36 22.03
N LYS A 200 19.41 -11.04 23.33
CA LYS A 200 20.56 -11.31 24.19
C LYS A 200 20.66 -12.82 24.39
N ILE A 201 21.74 -13.44 23.92
CA ILE A 201 22.18 -14.73 24.45
C ILE A 201 23.47 -14.50 25.23
N ASN A 202 23.33 -14.58 26.56
CA ASN A 202 24.42 -14.89 27.47
C ASN A 202 24.61 -16.41 27.44
N GLU A 203 25.79 -16.87 27.03
CA GLU A 203 26.64 -17.85 27.74
C GLU A 203 28.03 -17.87 27.09
#